data_AF-A0A6I5CES6-F1
#
_entry.id   AF-A0A6I5CES6-F1
#
_cell.length_a   1.000
_cell.length_b   1.000
_cell.length_c   1.000
_cell.angle_alpha   90.00
_cell.angle_beta   90.00
_cell.angle_gamma   90.00
#
_symmetry.space_group_name_H-M   'P 1'
#
loop_
_entity.id
_entity.type
_entity.pdbx_description
1 polymer ?
#
loop_
_entity_poly.entity_id
_entity_poly.type
_entity_poly.pdbx_seq_one_letter_code
_entity_poly.pdbx_strand_id
1 'polypeptide(L)'
;GRVVGSRAVQLSWSASRDDRRVVSYDVYQSGTKIHSVGGGQTATVVTGLRPGTRYSFTVRARDAADNLSPASASVALTTPGSDDGRGTAPTSFHAATHRADGAYYLDLDWVAPRTDGVVTEYQIQLDGQPATSLVWGGTPPRGKATYSFYLGRDAGAHHRVRLRAKLPDGTWGGFSAERTVTTGADGG
;
A
#
# COMPACT_ATOMS: atom_id res chain seq x y z
N GLY A 1 -20.10 2.19 12.74
CA GLY A 1 -18.67 2.21 13.11
C GLY A 1 -18.29 3.58 13.61
N ARG A 2 -17.26 3.69 14.46
CA ARG A 2 -16.76 4.97 14.98
C ARG A 2 -15.22 4.94 15.07
N VAL A 3 -14.61 6.11 15.05
CA VAL A 3 -13.18 6.24 15.30
C VAL A 3 -12.92 6.15 16.81
N VAL A 4 -11.90 5.40 17.22
CA VAL A 4 -11.51 5.23 18.62
C VAL A 4 -10.07 5.70 18.91
N GLY A 5 -9.31 6.03 17.86
CA GLY A 5 -8.01 6.70 17.95
C GLY A 5 -7.46 7.05 16.55
N SER A 6 -6.32 7.72 16.49
CA SER A 6 -5.67 8.09 15.21
C SER A 6 -5.22 6.86 14.39
N ARG A 7 -5.17 5.68 15.01
CA ARG A 7 -4.75 4.42 14.37
C ARG A 7 -5.76 3.28 14.55
N ALA A 8 -6.99 3.59 14.97
CA ALA A 8 -7.98 2.57 15.26
C ALA A 8 -9.44 3.03 15.08
N VAL A 9 -10.27 2.13 14.57
CA VAL A 9 -11.72 2.31 14.48
C VAL A 9 -12.43 1.10 15.08
N GLN A 10 -13.59 1.32 15.67
CA GLN A 10 -14.48 0.24 16.09
C GLN A 10 -15.63 0.09 15.08
N LEU A 11 -15.78 -1.11 14.56
CA LEU A 11 -16.87 -1.52 13.69
C LEU A 11 -17.89 -2.32 14.49
N SER A 12 -19.16 -2.17 14.14
CA SER A 12 -20.29 -2.89 14.73
C SER A 12 -21.35 -3.07 13.65
N TRP A 13 -21.99 -4.24 13.63
CA TRP A 13 -23.01 -4.61 12.64
C TRP A 13 -24.10 -5.45 13.30
N SER A 14 -25.24 -5.57 12.63
CA SER A 14 -26.30 -6.48 13.07
C SER A 14 -25.95 -7.91 12.68
N ALA A 15 -26.33 -8.90 13.50
CA ALA A 15 -26.19 -10.31 13.14
C ALA A 15 -26.95 -10.63 11.85
N SER A 16 -26.41 -11.54 11.04
CA SER A 16 -27.10 -12.04 9.84
C SER A 16 -28.37 -12.80 10.25
N ARG A 17 -29.46 -12.64 9.49
CA ARG A 17 -30.75 -13.31 9.75
C ARG A 17 -30.74 -14.81 9.41
N ASP A 18 -29.72 -15.27 8.69
CA ASP A 18 -29.47 -16.67 8.36
C ASP A 18 -28.42 -17.29 9.32
N ASP A 19 -28.46 -16.84 10.56
CA ASP A 19 -27.53 -17.05 11.68
C ASP A 19 -27.29 -18.52 12.06
N ARG A 20 -28.16 -19.46 11.66
CA ARG A 20 -27.99 -20.89 12.01
C ARG A 20 -26.72 -21.54 11.45
N ARG A 21 -26.02 -20.90 10.51
CA ARG A 21 -24.79 -21.45 9.90
C ARG A 21 -23.60 -20.49 9.88
N VAL A 22 -23.72 -19.27 10.41
CA VAL A 22 -22.61 -18.29 10.37
C VAL A 22 -21.51 -18.71 11.32
N VAL A 23 -20.34 -19.03 10.77
CA VAL A 23 -19.15 -19.42 11.56
C VAL A 23 -18.21 -18.24 11.79
N SER A 24 -18.22 -17.25 10.90
CA SER A 24 -17.38 -16.04 11.01
C SER A 24 -17.98 -14.85 10.29
N TYR A 25 -17.53 -13.66 10.66
CA TYR A 25 -17.71 -12.43 9.89
C TYR A 25 -16.36 -11.96 9.36
N ASP A 26 -16.32 -11.65 8.08
CA ASP A 26 -15.17 -11.06 7.42
C ASP A 26 -15.31 -9.56 7.33
N VAL A 27 -14.25 -8.87 7.75
CA VAL A 27 -14.13 -7.43 7.60
C VAL A 27 -13.27 -7.14 6.37
N TYR A 28 -13.83 -6.33 5.49
CA TYR A 28 -13.19 -5.86 4.29
C TYR A 28 -12.89 -4.37 4.42
N GLN A 29 -11.72 -3.97 3.93
CA GLN A 29 -11.33 -2.58 3.74
C GLN A 29 -11.07 -2.34 2.26
N SER A 30 -11.80 -1.39 1.66
CA SER A 30 -11.69 -1.05 0.24
C SER A 30 -11.76 -2.28 -0.70
N GLY A 31 -12.54 -3.30 -0.32
CA GLY A 31 -12.71 -4.55 -1.08
C GLY A 31 -11.74 -5.67 -0.72
N THR A 32 -10.66 -5.39 0.02
CA THR A 32 -9.71 -6.41 0.50
C THR A 32 -10.12 -6.93 1.87
N LYS A 33 -10.15 -8.26 2.05
CA LYS A 33 -10.36 -8.86 3.37
C LYS A 33 -9.15 -8.57 4.25
N ILE A 34 -9.37 -7.90 5.39
CA ILE A 34 -8.30 -7.53 6.34
C ILE A 34 -8.36 -8.30 7.66
N HIS A 35 -9.53 -8.83 8.01
CA HIS A 35 -9.73 -9.49 9.30
C HIS A 35 -10.93 -10.44 9.27
N SER A 36 -10.97 -11.39 10.20
CA SER A 36 -12.12 -12.27 10.45
C SER A 36 -12.35 -12.38 11.95
N VAL A 37 -13.62 -12.37 12.36
CA VAL A 37 -14.04 -12.63 13.74
C VAL A 37 -15.02 -13.79 13.78
N GLY A 38 -15.18 -14.43 14.94
CA GLY A 38 -16.12 -15.55 15.10
C GLY A 38 -17.58 -15.15 14.88
N GLY A 39 -18.43 -16.12 14.49
CA GLY A 39 -19.85 -15.89 14.17
C GLY A 39 -20.70 -15.37 15.34
N GLY A 40 -20.24 -15.53 16.59
CA GLY A 40 -20.86 -14.93 17.77
C GLY A 40 -20.51 -13.45 17.99
N GLN A 41 -19.63 -12.86 17.17
CA GLN A 41 -19.22 -11.47 17.30
C GLN A 41 -19.89 -10.56 16.27
N THR A 42 -20.40 -9.44 16.76
CA THR A 42 -21.07 -8.39 15.95
C THR A 42 -20.34 -7.05 16.03
N ALA A 43 -19.14 -7.05 16.60
CA ALA A 43 -18.27 -5.88 16.68
C ALA A 43 -16.80 -6.31 16.69
N THR A 44 -15.92 -5.43 16.19
CA THR A 44 -14.48 -5.59 16.28
C THR A 44 -13.76 -4.24 16.24
N VAL A 45 -12.54 -4.19 16.73
CA VAL A 45 -11.65 -3.03 16.62
C VAL A 45 -10.61 -3.31 15.54
N VAL A 46 -10.62 -2.49 14.50
CA VAL A 46 -9.57 -2.50 13.48
C VAL A 46 -8.49 -1.54 13.93
N THR A 47 -7.27 -2.05 14.10
CA THR A 47 -6.08 -1.29 14.51
C THR A 47 -5.07 -1.22 13.36
N GLY A 48 -3.92 -0.58 13.57
CA GLY A 48 -2.88 -0.45 12.55
C GLY A 48 -3.17 0.59 11.47
N LEU A 49 -4.22 1.39 11.62
CA LEU A 49 -4.60 2.41 10.65
C LEU A 49 -3.65 3.61 10.67
N ARG A 50 -3.59 4.35 9.57
CA ARG A 50 -2.81 5.59 9.46
C ARG A 50 -3.65 6.79 9.90
N PRO A 51 -3.10 7.74 10.66
CA PRO A 51 -3.73 9.03 10.95
C PRO A 51 -4.10 9.81 9.67
N GLY A 52 -5.13 10.65 9.76
CA GLY A 52 -5.55 11.54 8.67
C GLY A 52 -6.07 10.82 7.42
N THR A 53 -6.35 9.52 7.51
CA THR A 53 -6.62 8.67 6.35
C THR A 53 -8.08 8.23 6.33
N ARG A 54 -8.72 8.34 5.17
CA ARG A 54 -10.10 7.92 4.97
C ARG A 54 -10.14 6.45 4.56
N TYR A 55 -10.81 5.65 5.37
CA TYR A 55 -11.00 4.22 5.17
C TYR A 55 -12.47 3.90 4.87
N SER A 56 -12.72 2.85 4.08
CA SER A 56 -14.05 2.34 3.77
C SER A 56 -14.14 0.88 4.16
N PHE A 57 -15.11 0.51 4.99
CA PHE A 57 -15.27 -0.84 5.51
C PHE A 57 -16.61 -1.46 5.15
N THR A 58 -16.59 -2.76 4.86
CA THR A 58 -17.79 -3.61 4.74
C THR A 58 -17.59 -4.90 5.51
N VAL A 59 -18.68 -5.56 5.86
CA VAL A 59 -18.67 -6.85 6.56
C VAL A 59 -19.49 -7.86 5.79
N ARG A 60 -19.02 -9.12 5.73
CA ARG A 60 -19.75 -10.26 5.15
C ARG A 60 -19.82 -11.39 6.16
N ALA A 61 -20.97 -12.04 6.29
CA ALA A 61 -21.06 -13.30 7.02
C ALA A 61 -20.50 -14.44 6.16
N ARG A 62 -19.86 -15.41 6.81
CA ARG A 62 -19.40 -16.66 6.20
C ARG A 62 -20.01 -17.85 6.93
N ASP A 63 -20.51 -18.83 6.17
CA ASP A 63 -20.99 -20.09 6.73
C ASP A 63 -19.89 -21.18 6.83
N ALA A 64 -20.24 -22.35 7.40
CA ALA A 64 -19.32 -23.48 7.54
C ALA A 64 -18.87 -24.09 6.21
N ALA A 65 -19.55 -23.78 5.10
CA ALA A 65 -19.23 -24.23 3.75
C ALA A 65 -18.44 -23.16 2.95
N ASP A 66 -17.95 -22.12 3.63
CA ASP A 66 -17.22 -20.99 3.05
C ASP A 66 -18.04 -20.08 2.10
N ASN A 67 -19.38 -20.18 2.15
CA ASN A 67 -20.24 -19.27 1.40
C ASN A 67 -20.30 -17.89 2.08
N LEU A 68 -20.14 -16.83 1.29
CA LEU A 68 -20.18 -15.45 1.78
C LEU A 68 -21.52 -14.78 1.47
N SER A 69 -22.10 -14.10 2.46
CA SER A 69 -23.28 -13.25 2.28
C SER A 69 -23.01 -12.08 1.33
N PRO A 70 -24.04 -11.35 0.87
CA PRO A 70 -23.87 -9.99 0.37
C PRO A 70 -23.12 -9.11 1.39
N ALA A 71 -22.41 -8.09 0.89
CA ALA A 71 -21.73 -7.12 1.75
C ALA A 71 -22.72 -6.23 2.49
N SER A 72 -22.37 -5.85 3.72
CA SER A 72 -23.07 -4.81 4.46
C SER A 72 -23.03 -3.47 3.71
N ALA A 73 -23.85 -2.51 4.16
CA ALA A 73 -23.64 -1.11 3.81
C ALA A 73 -22.21 -0.68 4.14
N SER A 74 -21.60 0.07 3.23
CA SER A 74 -20.24 0.58 3.42
C SER A 74 -20.23 1.70 4.45
N VAL A 75 -19.31 1.63 5.41
CA VAL A 75 -19.05 2.73 6.34
C VAL A 75 -17.70 3.34 6.05
N ALA A 76 -17.69 4.66 5.83
CA ALA A 76 -16.47 5.42 5.64
C ALA A 76 -16.11 6.18 6.92
N LEU A 77 -14.86 6.08 7.36
CA LEU A 77 -14.33 6.72 8.56
C LEU A 77 -12.98 7.35 8.24
N THR A 78 -12.74 8.55 8.77
CA THR A 78 -11.44 9.23 8.67
C THR A 78 -10.79 9.25 10.05
N THR A 79 -9.60 8.70 10.17
CA THR A 79 -8.81 8.76 11.41
C THR A 79 -8.32 10.19 11.66
N PRO A 80 -8.32 10.68 12.91
CA PRO A 80 -7.81 12.01 13.23
C PRO A 80 -6.29 12.08 13.16
N GLY A 81 -5.76 13.30 13.11
CA GLY A 81 -4.33 13.59 13.06
C GLY A 81 -3.76 13.59 11.64
N SER A 82 -2.43 13.63 11.56
CA SER A 82 -1.68 13.53 10.32
C SER A 82 -0.51 12.56 10.51
N ASP A 83 -0.10 11.92 9.42
CA ASP A 83 1.07 11.05 9.35
C ASP A 83 1.79 11.43 8.06
N ASP A 84 3.06 11.83 8.17
CA ASP A 84 3.86 12.25 7.03
C ASP A 84 4.33 11.08 6.15
N GLY A 85 3.92 9.86 6.50
CA GLY A 85 4.15 8.65 5.73
C GLY A 85 5.51 8.02 6.01
N ARG A 86 6.40 8.64 6.79
CA ARG A 86 7.80 8.19 6.97
C ARG A 86 7.90 6.74 7.43
N GLY A 87 7.01 6.33 8.34
CA GLY A 87 6.97 4.95 8.86
C GLY A 87 6.64 3.87 7.84
N THR A 88 6.12 4.24 6.66
CA THR A 88 5.84 3.30 5.56
C THR A 88 6.52 3.71 4.26
N ALA A 89 7.55 4.55 4.34
CA ALA A 89 8.38 4.87 3.20
C ALA A 89 9.29 3.66 2.86
N PRO A 90 9.49 3.35 1.57
CA PRO A 90 10.55 2.45 1.15
C PRO A 90 11.90 2.92 1.69
N THR A 91 12.72 1.97 2.15
CA THR A 91 14.01 2.24 2.81
C THR A 91 15.17 1.78 1.94
N SER A 92 16.40 2.14 2.31
CA SER A 92 17.61 1.79 1.54
C SER A 92 17.49 2.10 0.05
N PHE A 93 16.86 3.24 -0.28
CA PHE A 93 16.60 3.63 -1.66
C PHE A 93 17.87 4.20 -2.30
N HIS A 94 18.30 3.59 -3.39
CA HIS A 94 19.40 4.04 -4.25
C HIS A 94 18.90 4.25 -5.68
N ALA A 95 19.56 5.17 -6.36
CA ALA A 95 19.32 5.50 -7.75
C ALA A 95 20.66 5.71 -8.44
N ALA A 96 20.85 5.10 -9.60
CA ALA A 96 22.03 5.26 -10.43
C ALA A 96 21.62 5.29 -11.90
N THR A 97 22.45 5.87 -12.75
CA THR A 97 22.24 5.80 -14.20
C THR A 97 23.24 4.85 -14.83
N HIS A 98 22.80 4.07 -15.81
CA HIS A 98 23.70 3.35 -16.71
C HIS A 98 23.40 3.70 -18.16
N ARG A 99 24.36 3.40 -19.04
CA ARG A 99 24.22 3.58 -20.48
C ARG A 99 24.16 2.23 -21.18
N ALA A 100 23.14 2.03 -22.00
CA ALA A 100 22.96 0.84 -22.82
C ALA A 100 22.35 1.24 -24.17
N ASP A 101 22.82 0.63 -25.27
CA ASP A 101 22.28 0.83 -26.62
C ASP A 101 22.16 2.31 -27.06
N GLY A 102 23.11 3.13 -26.61
CA GLY A 102 23.16 4.57 -26.91
C GLY A 102 22.09 5.40 -26.20
N ALA A 103 21.53 4.90 -25.10
CA ALA A 103 20.57 5.57 -24.24
C ALA A 103 20.96 5.44 -22.75
N TYR A 104 20.42 6.34 -21.93
CA TYR A 104 20.53 6.32 -20.48
C TYR A 104 19.29 5.72 -19.85
N TYR A 105 19.51 4.90 -18.83
CA TYR A 105 18.49 4.27 -18.01
C TYR A 105 18.72 4.65 -16.55
N LEU A 106 17.63 4.69 -15.77
CA LEU A 106 17.64 4.88 -14.33
C LEU A 106 17.44 3.55 -13.64
N ASP A 107 18.47 3.06 -12.95
CA ASP A 107 18.41 1.90 -12.08
C ASP A 107 18.04 2.33 -10.68
N LEU A 108 17.00 1.71 -10.16
CA LEU A 108 16.48 1.92 -8.83
C LEU A 108 16.61 0.65 -8.02
N ASP A 109 16.95 0.82 -6.76
CA ASP A 109 16.87 -0.26 -5.78
C ASP A 109 16.39 0.21 -4.42
N TRP A 110 15.61 -0.62 -3.73
CA TRP A 110 15.04 -0.27 -2.44
C TRP A 110 14.63 -1.50 -1.64
N VAL A 111 14.38 -1.30 -0.35
CA VAL A 111 13.74 -2.28 0.52
C VAL A 111 12.30 -1.86 0.77
N ALA A 112 11.36 -2.80 0.60
CA ALA A 112 9.95 -2.57 0.86
C ALA A 112 9.71 -2.09 2.31
N PRO A 113 8.72 -1.20 2.54
CA PRO A 113 8.39 -0.82 3.91
C PRO A 113 7.91 -2.05 4.71
N ARG A 114 8.18 -2.06 6.02
CA ARG A 114 7.65 -3.10 6.90
C ARG A 114 6.15 -2.88 7.09
N THR A 115 5.36 -3.80 6.57
CA THR A 115 3.90 -3.80 6.66
C THR A 115 3.40 -5.20 7.02
N ASP A 116 2.21 -5.28 7.62
CA ASP A 116 1.60 -6.57 8.00
C ASP A 116 1.10 -7.40 6.79
N GLY A 117 1.18 -6.84 5.58
CA GLY A 117 0.86 -7.51 4.33
C GLY A 117 1.91 -7.27 3.25
N VAL A 118 1.70 -7.90 2.09
CA VAL A 118 2.61 -7.81 0.95
C VAL A 118 2.36 -6.51 0.17
N VAL A 119 3.41 -5.74 -0.06
CA VAL A 119 3.39 -4.58 -0.97
C VAL A 119 3.70 -5.06 -2.38
N THR A 120 2.75 -4.88 -3.29
CA THR A 120 2.88 -5.31 -4.70
C THR A 120 2.92 -4.16 -5.68
N GLU A 121 2.60 -2.94 -5.25
CA GLU A 121 2.49 -1.77 -6.13
C GLU A 121 3.30 -0.59 -5.59
N TYR A 122 4.03 0.08 -6.48
CA TYR A 122 4.83 1.26 -6.17
C TYR A 122 4.59 2.34 -7.22
N GLN A 123 4.63 3.59 -6.79
CA GLN A 123 4.62 4.74 -7.68
C GLN A 123 5.98 5.41 -7.64
N ILE A 124 6.58 5.59 -8.82
CA ILE A 124 7.83 6.31 -9.00
C ILE A 124 7.50 7.74 -9.45
N GLN A 125 8.10 8.71 -8.79
CA GLN A 125 8.07 10.11 -9.21
C GLN A 125 9.44 10.50 -9.76
N LEU A 126 9.42 11.12 -10.94
CA LEU A 126 10.59 11.73 -11.57
C LEU A 126 10.29 13.23 -11.73
N ASP A 127 11.19 14.08 -11.26
CA ASP A 127 11.10 15.54 -11.35
C ASP A 127 9.78 16.12 -10.78
N GLY A 128 9.27 15.46 -9.74
CA GLY A 128 8.04 15.83 -9.05
C GLY A 128 6.75 15.32 -9.69
N GLN A 129 6.83 14.70 -10.88
CA GLN A 129 5.67 14.13 -11.57
C GLN A 129 5.66 12.60 -11.47
N PRO A 130 4.47 11.94 -11.47
CA PRO A 130 4.41 10.50 -11.61
C PRO A 130 5.01 10.06 -12.94
N ALA A 131 6.06 9.25 -12.90
CA ALA A 131 6.72 8.73 -14.09
C ALA A 131 6.15 7.39 -14.51
N THR A 132 6.00 6.47 -13.56
CA THR A 132 5.44 5.14 -13.79
C THR A 132 4.91 4.52 -12.49
N SER A 133 4.02 3.55 -12.63
CA SER A 133 3.57 2.66 -11.56
C SER A 133 4.09 1.26 -11.82
N LEU A 134 4.80 0.70 -10.84
CA LEU A 134 5.31 -0.66 -10.88
C LEU A 134 4.36 -1.57 -10.11
N VAL A 135 3.77 -2.54 -10.80
CA VAL A 135 2.92 -3.58 -10.20
C VAL A 135 3.59 -4.93 -10.39
N TRP A 136 3.90 -5.61 -9.29
CA TRP A 136 4.33 -7.00 -9.33
C TRP A 136 3.13 -7.90 -9.60
N GLY A 137 3.08 -8.52 -10.79
CA GLY A 137 2.08 -9.54 -11.15
C GLY A 137 2.28 -10.92 -10.49
N GLY A 138 3.22 -11.02 -9.54
CA GLY A 138 3.59 -12.26 -8.84
C GLY A 138 4.09 -11.97 -7.41
N THR A 139 4.83 -12.90 -6.80
CA THR A 139 5.39 -12.68 -5.45
C THR A 139 6.50 -11.61 -5.53
N PRO A 140 6.38 -10.47 -4.83
CA PRO A 140 7.44 -9.46 -4.81
C PRO A 140 8.73 -10.03 -4.21
N PRO A 141 9.90 -9.52 -4.61
CA PRO A 141 11.18 -9.97 -4.06
C PRO A 141 11.20 -9.81 -2.53
N ARG A 142 11.60 -10.87 -1.83
CA ARG A 142 11.82 -10.83 -0.37
C ARG A 142 13.10 -10.04 -0.11
N GLY A 143 12.96 -8.80 0.34
CA GLY A 143 14.08 -7.92 0.67
C GLY A 143 14.23 -6.76 -0.30
N LYS A 144 15.30 -6.78 -1.10
CA LYS A 144 15.66 -5.69 -2.02
C LYS A 144 14.92 -5.86 -3.35
N ALA A 145 14.17 -4.85 -3.75
CA ALA A 145 13.55 -4.71 -5.06
C ALA A 145 14.44 -3.87 -5.96
N THR A 146 14.40 -4.15 -7.27
CA THR A 146 15.13 -3.41 -8.30
C THR A 146 14.23 -3.09 -9.48
N TYR A 147 14.43 -1.96 -10.12
CA TYR A 147 13.70 -1.57 -11.32
C TYR A 147 14.56 -0.66 -12.19
N SER A 148 14.54 -0.85 -13.51
CA SER A 148 15.25 0.00 -14.46
C SER A 148 14.28 0.55 -15.50
N PHE A 149 14.40 1.82 -15.84
CA PHE A 149 13.59 2.43 -16.90
C PHE A 149 14.33 3.53 -17.67
N TYR A 150 13.90 3.76 -18.90
CA TYR A 150 14.53 4.67 -19.86
C TYR A 150 14.42 6.15 -19.43
N LEU A 151 15.53 6.89 -19.51
CA LEU A 151 15.57 8.34 -19.25
C LEU A 151 15.71 9.19 -20.53
N GLY A 152 16.32 8.66 -21.58
CA GLY A 152 16.63 9.46 -22.76
C GLY A 152 17.98 9.12 -23.37
N ARG A 153 18.41 9.91 -24.35
CA ARG A 153 19.76 9.83 -24.95
C ARG A 153 20.66 10.98 -24.53
N ASP A 154 20.10 12.01 -23.90
CA ASP A 154 20.81 13.24 -23.54
C ASP A 154 21.66 13.03 -22.29
N ALA A 155 22.92 13.44 -22.36
CA ALA A 155 23.85 13.45 -21.23
C ALA A 155 23.76 14.78 -20.47
N GLY A 156 24.13 14.77 -19.19
CA GLY A 156 24.12 15.95 -18.31
C GLY A 156 22.75 16.36 -17.80
N ALA A 157 21.69 15.60 -18.08
CA ALA A 157 20.36 15.87 -17.55
C ALA A 157 20.30 15.49 -16.07
N HIS A 158 19.87 16.42 -15.22
CA HIS A 158 19.66 16.19 -13.79
C HIS A 158 18.23 15.74 -13.55
N HIS A 159 18.06 14.62 -12.85
CA HIS A 159 16.76 14.12 -12.45
C HIS A 159 16.67 13.93 -10.94
N ARG A 160 15.52 14.26 -10.38
CA ARG A 160 15.17 13.91 -8.99
C ARG A 160 14.18 12.76 -8.99
N VAL A 161 14.48 11.71 -8.24
CA VAL A 161 13.64 10.53 -8.13
C VAL A 161 13.32 10.19 -6.69
N ARG A 162 12.08 9.76 -6.46
CA ARG A 162 11.62 9.15 -5.22
C ARG A 162 10.48 8.18 -5.52
N LEU A 163 10.20 7.26 -4.61
CA LEU A 163 9.10 6.32 -4.79
C LEU A 163 8.33 6.09 -3.50
N ARG A 164 7.09 5.63 -3.64
CA ARG A 164 6.24 5.25 -2.50
C ARG A 164 5.52 3.94 -2.79
N ALA A 165 5.23 3.21 -1.73
CA ALA A 165 4.50 1.95 -1.78
C ALA A 165 3.00 2.18 -1.67
N LYS A 166 2.21 1.36 -2.38
CA LYS A 166 0.81 1.16 -2.06
C LYS A 166 0.72 0.08 -1.00
N LEU A 167 0.16 0.44 0.14
CA LEU A 167 0.09 -0.43 1.30
C LEU A 167 -1.02 -1.48 1.08
N PRO A 168 -0.98 -2.60 1.83
CA PRO A 168 -2.01 -3.65 1.75
C PRO A 168 -3.44 -3.14 2.01
N ASP A 169 -3.53 -2.01 2.71
CA ASP A 169 -4.74 -1.30 3.09
C ASP A 169 -5.33 -0.48 1.90
N GLY A 170 -4.64 -0.47 0.75
CA GLY A 170 -5.02 0.21 -0.50
C GLY A 170 -4.57 1.66 -0.58
N THR A 171 -4.00 2.22 0.48
CA THR A 171 -3.56 3.62 0.54
C THR A 171 -2.10 3.78 0.12
N TRP A 172 -1.72 4.99 -0.28
CA TRP A 172 -0.32 5.30 -0.58
C TRP A 172 0.43 5.66 0.69
N GLY A 173 1.55 5.00 0.93
CA GLY A 173 2.48 5.32 2.01
C GLY A 173 3.30 6.59 1.73
N GLY A 174 4.25 6.90 2.63
CA GLY A 174 5.21 7.98 2.43
C GLY A 174 6.18 7.73 1.28
N PHE A 175 6.75 8.82 0.78
CA PHE A 175 7.86 8.76 -0.17
C PHE A 175 9.17 8.36 0.51
N SER A 176 9.99 7.61 -0.21
CA SER A 176 11.41 7.42 0.09
C SER A 176 12.14 8.78 0.19
N ALA A 177 13.37 8.75 0.69
CA ALA A 177 14.29 9.86 0.46
C ALA A 177 14.38 10.17 -1.04
N GLU A 178 14.48 11.46 -1.39
CA GLU A 178 14.70 11.88 -2.78
C GLU A 178 16.18 11.66 -3.14
N ARG A 179 16.42 11.17 -4.35
CA ARG A 179 17.76 10.97 -4.91
C ARG A 179 17.90 11.79 -6.17
N THR A 180 19.10 12.34 -6.38
CA THR A 180 19.45 13.06 -7.60
C THR A 180 20.43 12.21 -8.40
N VAL A 181 20.17 12.10 -9.70
CA VAL A 181 21.06 11.44 -10.66
C VAL A 181 21.32 12.36 -11.84
N THR A 182 22.44 12.15 -12.51
CA THR A 182 22.81 12.88 -13.72
C THR A 182 23.15 11.89 -14.82
N THR A 183 22.50 12.01 -15.98
CA THR A 183 22.81 11.13 -17.12
C THR A 183 24.25 11.33 -17.58
N GLY A 184 25.00 10.23 -17.72
CA GLY A 184 26.40 10.29 -18.16
C GLY A 184 27.38 10.82 -17.10
N ALA A 185 26.98 10.92 -15.83
CA ALA A 185 27.93 11.02 -14.74
C ALA A 185 28.51 9.62 -14.48
N ASP A 186 29.79 9.41 -14.80
CA ASP A 186 30.48 8.16 -14.47
C ASP A 186 30.49 7.99 -12.94
N GLY A 187 30.08 6.81 -12.47
CA GLY A 187 30.27 6.41 -11.08
C GLY A 187 31.76 6.33 -10.80
N GLY A 188 32.27 7.28 -10.01
CA GLY A 188 33.64 7.25 -9.48
C GLY A 188 33.89 6.05 -8.58
#